data_AF-C0IMY1-F1
#
_entry.id   AF-C0IMY1-F1
#
_cell.length_a   1.000
_cell.length_b   1.000
_cell.length_c   1.000
_cell.angle_alpha   90.00
_cell.angle_beta   90.00
_cell.angle_gamma   90.00
#
_symmetry.space_group_name_H-M   'P 1'
#
loop_
_entity.id
_entity.type
_entity.pdbx_description
1 polymer ?
#
loop_
_entity_poly.entity_id
_entity_poly.type
_entity_poly.pdbx_seq_one_letter_code
_entity_poly.pdbx_strand_id
1 'polypeptide(L)'
;LDCIISMANCASEFNLSRPVMTNESKLNIREGKNILQELTVDTFIPNDTNISECIQIITGPNNSGKSCYLKQVGLIVFMAHIGSFVSASPESVIGVVDRIMTRIQSQDSISVSQSTFAIDLLQMKAMVDFASSRSLLLIG
;
A
#
# COMPACT_ATOMS: atom_id res chain seq x y z
N LEU A 1 -0.47 16.71 -20.72
CA LEU A 1 -0.39 17.90 -19.85
C LEU A 1 -1.46 17.82 -18.76
N ASP A 2 -2.70 17.54 -19.14
CA ASP A 2 -3.86 17.45 -18.24
C ASP A 2 -3.67 16.51 -17.03
N CYS A 3 -3.09 15.32 -17.23
CA CYS A 3 -2.86 14.38 -16.13
C CYS A 3 -1.93 14.95 -15.04
N ILE A 4 -0.86 15.66 -15.44
CA ILE A 4 0.10 16.25 -14.50
C ILE A 4 -0.54 17.40 -13.75
N ILE A 5 -1.32 18.24 -14.44
CA ILE A 5 -2.08 19.33 -13.82
C ILE A 5 -3.09 18.77 -12.82
N SER A 6 -3.81 17.71 -13.18
CA SER A 6 -4.76 17.06 -12.28
C SER A 6 -4.06 16.50 -11.03
N MET A 7 -2.91 15.84 -11.17
CA MET A 7 -2.14 15.35 -10.02
C MET A 7 -1.63 16.50 -9.14
N ALA A 8 -1.18 17.61 -9.73
CA ALA A 8 -0.74 18.79 -8.98
C ALA A 8 -1.90 19.45 -8.21
N ASN A 9 -3.08 19.53 -8.82
CA ASN A 9 -4.29 20.04 -8.17
C ASN A 9 -4.69 19.14 -6.99
N CYS A 10 -4.75 17.82 -7.20
CA CYS A 10 -5.02 16.87 -6.11
C CYS A 10 -3.97 16.96 -4.99
N ALA A 11 -2.70 17.17 -5.33
CA ALA A 11 -1.66 17.35 -4.32
C ALA A 11 -1.91 18.58 -3.43
N SER A 12 -2.34 19.69 -4.03
CA SER A 12 -2.69 20.89 -3.27
C SER A 12 -3.99 20.73 -2.47
N GLU A 13 -5.01 20.09 -3.05
CA GLU A 13 -6.32 19.92 -2.42
C GLU A 13 -6.25 18.98 -1.20
N PHE A 14 -5.52 17.87 -1.33
CA PHE A 14 -5.42 16.84 -0.29
C PHE A 14 -4.14 16.94 0.55
N ASN A 15 -3.40 18.06 0.47
CA ASN A 15 -2.15 18.29 1.20
C ASN A 15 -1.13 17.15 1.05
N LEU A 16 -0.97 16.64 -0.17
CA LEU A 16 -0.04 15.57 -0.47
C LEU A 16 1.39 16.10 -0.58
N SER A 17 2.36 15.28 -0.19
CA SER A 17 3.77 15.63 -0.24
C SER A 17 4.51 14.84 -1.33
N ARG A 18 5.62 15.42 -1.81
CA ARG A 18 6.50 14.72 -2.75
C ARG A 18 7.37 13.73 -1.96
N PRO A 19 7.29 12.42 -2.22
CA PRO A 19 8.15 11.46 -1.55
C PRO A 19 9.58 11.48 -2.13
N VAL A 20 10.54 10.98 -1.35
CA VAL A 20 11.90 10.73 -1.81
C VAL A 20 11.98 9.34 -2.42
N MET A 21 12.25 9.25 -3.72
CA MET A 21 12.43 7.97 -4.41
C MET A 21 13.88 7.49 -4.31
N THR A 22 14.09 6.19 -4.03
CA THR A 22 15.43 5.58 -3.97
C THR A 22 15.48 4.24 -4.73
N ASN A 23 16.66 3.87 -5.24
CA ASN A 23 16.90 2.55 -5.84
C ASN A 23 17.20 1.46 -4.79
N GLU A 24 17.39 1.86 -3.54
CA GLU A 24 17.57 0.94 -2.42
C GLU A 24 16.25 0.24 -2.06
N SER A 25 16.34 -1.00 -1.58
CA SER A 25 15.18 -1.75 -1.10
C SER A 25 14.77 -1.28 0.30
N LYS A 26 14.30 -0.04 0.41
CA LYS A 26 13.87 0.59 1.67
C LYS A 26 12.47 1.16 1.53
N LEU A 27 11.64 0.95 2.54
CA LEU A 27 10.34 1.62 2.63
C LEU A 27 10.22 2.28 4.00
N ASN A 28 10.27 3.60 4.01
CA ASN A 28 10.11 4.41 5.21
C ASN A 28 9.03 5.45 4.94
N ILE A 29 7.81 5.21 5.43
CA ILE A 29 6.68 6.13 5.32
C ILE A 29 6.51 6.78 6.69
N ARG A 30 6.52 8.11 6.73
CA ARG A 30 6.28 8.90 7.94
C ARG A 30 4.91 9.55 7.86
N GLU A 31 4.16 9.50 8.96
CA GLU A 31 2.81 10.05 9.06
C GLU A 31 1.89 9.66 7.89
N GLY A 32 2.00 8.42 7.42
CA GLY A 32 1.24 7.94 6.26
C GLY A 32 -0.25 7.86 6.58
N LYS A 33 -1.09 8.18 5.59
CA LYS A 33 -2.55 8.05 5.70
C LYS A 33 -3.13 7.35 4.49
N ASN A 34 -4.21 6.60 4.71
CA ASN A 34 -5.02 6.10 3.61
C ASN A 34 -5.88 7.25 3.08
N ILE A 35 -5.48 7.85 1.96
CA ILE A 35 -6.15 9.03 1.39
C ILE A 35 -7.66 8.83 1.18
N LEU A 36 -8.09 7.62 0.79
CA LEU A 36 -9.51 7.34 0.57
C LEU A 36 -10.26 7.21 1.90
N GLN A 37 -9.65 6.58 2.91
CA GLN A 37 -10.28 6.42 4.21
C GLN A 37 -10.34 7.75 4.98
N GLU A 38 -9.31 8.59 4.86
CA GLU A 38 -9.27 9.92 5.49
C GLU A 38 -10.46 10.78 5.08
N LEU A 39 -10.94 10.68 3.84
CA LEU A 39 -12.10 11.42 3.34
C LEU A 39 -13.45 10.93 3.88
N THR A 40 -13.47 9.81 4.60
CA THR A 40 -14.71 9.18 5.10
C THR A 40 -14.89 9.28 6.62
N VAL A 41 -13.94 9.91 7.32
CA VAL A 41 -13.93 10.03 8.77
C VAL A 41 -13.54 11.45 9.21
N ASP A 42 -14.03 11.90 10.35
CA ASP A 42 -13.69 13.24 10.89
C ASP A 42 -12.22 13.32 11.31
N THR A 43 -11.62 12.20 11.72
CA THR A 43 -10.23 12.14 12.16
C THR A 43 -9.62 10.82 11.73
N PHE A 44 -8.54 10.91 10.96
CA PHE A 44 -7.71 9.77 10.57
C PHE A 44 -6.37 9.84 11.29
N ILE A 45 -5.99 8.76 11.98
CA ILE A 45 -4.71 8.69 12.69
C ILE A 45 -3.62 8.23 11.71
N PRO A 46 -2.60 9.06 11.44
CA PRO A 46 -1.49 8.67 10.57
C PRO A 46 -0.64 7.57 11.19
N ASN A 47 -0.02 6.73 10.35
CA ASN A 47 0.82 5.63 10.78
C ASN A 47 2.17 5.63 10.04
N ASP A 48 3.23 5.43 10.80
CA ASP A 48 4.56 5.20 10.25
C ASP A 48 4.69 3.76 9.70
N THR A 49 5.55 3.58 8.69
CA THR A 49 5.92 2.27 8.15
C THR A 49 7.42 2.26 7.94
N ASN A 50 8.11 1.28 8.54
CA ASN A 50 9.54 1.10 8.33
C ASN A 50 9.81 -0.37 8.05
N ILE A 51 9.95 -0.69 6.77
CA ILE A 51 10.36 -2.02 6.30
C ILE A 51 11.86 -1.93 6.04
N SER A 52 12.64 -2.22 7.09
CA SER A 52 14.09 -2.41 7.04
C SER A 52 14.49 -3.88 7.04
N GLU A 53 13.66 -4.73 7.67
CA GLU A 53 13.73 -6.19 7.56
C GLU A 53 12.85 -6.70 6.42
N CYS A 54 13.16 -7.88 5.87
CA CYS A 54 12.45 -8.43 4.71
C CYS A 54 10.94 -8.68 4.95
N ILE A 55 10.49 -8.79 6.22
CA ILE A 55 9.11 -9.15 6.58
C ILE A 55 8.68 -8.34 7.81
N GLN A 56 7.49 -7.74 7.74
CA GLN A 56 6.83 -7.07 8.89
C GLN A 56 5.56 -7.83 9.26
N ILE A 57 5.47 -8.30 10.51
CA ILE A 57 4.29 -9.00 11.04
C ILE A 57 3.43 -8.00 11.82
N ILE A 58 2.16 -7.89 11.46
CA ILE A 58 1.21 -6.95 12.07
C ILE A 58 0.15 -7.73 12.83
N THR A 59 0.14 -7.60 14.16
CA THR A 59 -0.82 -8.26 15.05
C THR A 59 -1.70 -7.24 15.76
N GLY A 60 -2.91 -7.66 16.14
CA GLY A 60 -3.83 -6.83 16.93
C GLY A 60 -5.27 -7.32 16.83
N PRO A 61 -6.19 -6.79 17.65
CA PRO A 61 -7.60 -7.16 17.62
C PRO A 61 -8.25 -6.93 16.26
N ASN A 62 -9.34 -7.65 15.96
CA ASN A 62 -10.15 -7.32 14.79
C ASN A 62 -10.66 -5.88 14.90
N ASN A 63 -10.83 -5.23 13.75
CA ASN A 63 -11.23 -3.82 13.63
C ASN A 63 -10.22 -2.79 14.18
N SER A 64 -8.99 -3.19 14.51
CA SER A 64 -7.93 -2.26 14.92
C SER A 64 -7.26 -1.49 13.77
N GLY A 65 -7.81 -1.53 12.55
CA GLY A 65 -7.27 -0.81 11.39
C GLY A 65 -6.17 -1.51 10.59
N LYS A 66 -5.78 -2.76 10.91
CA LYS A 66 -4.70 -3.49 10.19
C LYS A 66 -4.88 -3.54 8.68
N SER A 67 -6.08 -3.85 8.20
CA SER A 67 -6.36 -3.89 6.75
C SER A 67 -6.34 -2.50 6.12
N CYS A 68 -6.71 -1.45 6.87
CA CYS A 68 -6.60 -0.06 6.43
C CYS A 68 -5.13 0.34 6.28
N TYR A 69 -4.29 -0.04 7.25
CA TYR A 69 -2.84 0.16 7.22
C TYR A 69 -2.17 -0.55 6.04
N LEU A 70 -2.48 -1.82 5.78
CA LEU A 70 -1.94 -2.53 4.62
C LEU A 70 -2.30 -1.84 3.30
N LYS A 71 -3.58 -1.43 3.15
CA LYS A 71 -4.04 -0.68 1.97
C LYS A 71 -3.37 0.68 1.85
N GLN A 72 -3.14 1.37 2.96
CA GLN A 72 -2.41 2.64 3.01
C GLN A 72 -1.00 2.49 2.41
N VAL A 73 -0.24 1.51 2.89
CA VAL A 73 1.13 1.27 2.43
C VAL A 73 1.15 1.00 0.93
N GLY A 74 0.28 0.10 0.45
CA GLY A 74 0.18 -0.21 -0.98
C GLY A 74 -0.20 0.99 -1.84
N LEU A 75 -1.15 1.81 -1.39
CA LEU A 75 -1.62 2.97 -2.12
C LEU A 75 -0.55 4.08 -2.20
N ILE A 76 0.17 4.33 -1.10
CA ILE A 76 1.27 5.30 -1.07
C ILE A 76 2.38 4.89 -2.05
N VAL A 77 2.79 3.62 -2.05
CA VAL A 77 3.82 3.11 -2.97
C VAL A 77 3.34 3.19 -4.42
N PHE A 78 2.08 2.83 -4.69
CA PHE A 78 1.50 2.95 -6.03
C PHE A 78 1.48 4.41 -6.52
N MET A 79 1.01 5.35 -5.69
CA MET A 79 0.96 6.78 -6.02
C MET A 79 2.35 7.35 -6.31
N ALA A 80 3.37 6.95 -5.53
CA ALA A 80 4.74 7.36 -5.77
C ALA A 80 5.27 6.87 -7.14
N HIS A 81 4.97 5.62 -7.50
CA HIS A 81 5.44 4.99 -8.75
C HIS A 81 4.79 5.55 -10.01
N ILE A 82 3.57 6.08 -9.92
CA ILE A 82 2.93 6.79 -11.03
C ILE A 82 3.39 8.25 -11.14
N GLY A 83 4.30 8.69 -10.26
CA GLY A 83 4.84 10.06 -10.24
C GLY A 83 3.93 11.08 -9.53
N SER A 84 2.97 10.62 -8.73
CA SER A 84 2.10 11.49 -7.93
C SER A 84 2.75 11.84 -6.58
N PHE A 85 2.27 12.92 -5.98
CA PHE A 85 2.47 13.21 -4.57
C PHE A 85 1.67 12.19 -3.74
N VAL A 86 2.06 11.97 -2.48
CA VAL A 86 1.53 10.93 -1.61
C VAL A 86 1.02 11.50 -0.28
N SER A 87 0.12 10.77 0.37
CA SER A 87 -0.43 11.13 1.68
C SER A 87 0.49 10.67 2.81
N ALA A 88 1.66 11.31 2.93
CA ALA A 88 2.67 11.05 3.95
C ALA A 88 3.53 12.32 4.18
N SER A 89 4.43 12.32 5.17
CA SER A 89 5.42 13.39 5.35
C SER A 89 6.42 13.43 4.18
N PRO A 90 6.92 14.63 3.79
CA PRO A 90 7.96 14.79 2.77
C PRO A 90 9.26 14.00 3.02
N GLU A 91 9.52 13.62 4.28
CA GLU A 91 10.70 12.84 4.67
C GLU A 91 10.56 11.34 4.34
N SER A 92 9.40 10.92 3.81
CA SER A 92 9.14 9.54 3.43
C SER A 92 10.03 9.11 2.27
N VAL A 93 10.68 7.96 2.42
CA VAL A 93 11.56 7.35 1.43
C VAL A 93 10.92 6.08 0.88
N ILE A 94 10.71 6.03 -0.44
CA ILE A 94 10.08 4.92 -1.13
C ILE A 94 11.09 4.31 -2.12
N GLY A 95 11.48 3.08 -1.84
CA GLY A 95 12.29 2.27 -2.73
C GLY A 95 11.53 1.87 -3.99
N VAL A 96 12.22 1.81 -5.12
CA VAL A 96 11.65 1.32 -6.38
C VAL A 96 11.30 -0.17 -6.24
N VAL A 97 10.00 -0.45 -6.18
CA VAL A 97 9.44 -1.81 -6.27
C VAL A 97 9.11 -2.20 -7.70
N ASP A 98 9.25 -3.48 -8.04
CA ASP A 98 8.93 -4.00 -9.38
C ASP A 98 7.50 -4.54 -9.48
N ARG A 99 6.93 -5.00 -8.37
CA ARG A 99 5.56 -5.53 -8.26
C ARG A 99 4.98 -5.17 -6.90
N ILE A 100 3.70 -4.80 -6.91
CA ILE A 100 2.86 -4.74 -5.71
C ILE A 100 1.89 -5.91 -5.82
N MET A 101 1.99 -6.86 -4.90
CA MET A 101 1.16 -8.06 -4.87
C MET A 101 0.34 -8.08 -3.59
N THR A 102 -0.97 -8.28 -3.71
CA THR A 102 -1.88 -8.21 -2.56
C THR A 102 -2.69 -9.48 -2.43
N ARG A 103 -2.73 -10.03 -1.21
CA ARG A 103 -3.76 -10.96 -0.76
C ARG A 103 -4.47 -10.33 0.42
N ILE A 104 -5.43 -9.45 0.14
CA ILE A 104 -6.31 -8.84 1.14
C ILE A 104 -7.72 -9.29 0.74
N GLN A 105 -8.44 -9.98 1.64
CA GLN A 105 -9.71 -10.67 1.35
C GLN A 105 -10.59 -9.98 0.29
N SER A 106 -10.85 -10.70 -0.81
CA SER A 106 -11.89 -10.38 -1.79
C SER A 106 -13.21 -11.05 -1.39
N GLN A 107 -14.34 -10.46 -1.78
CA GLN A 107 -15.66 -11.07 -1.57
C GLN A 107 -15.71 -12.48 -2.17
N ASP A 108 -16.39 -13.39 -1.46
CA ASP A 108 -16.55 -14.77 -1.86
C ASP A 108 -17.12 -14.88 -3.28
N SER A 109 -16.44 -15.64 -4.13
CA SER A 109 -16.94 -15.95 -5.47
C SER A 109 -17.83 -17.19 -5.37
N ILE A 110 -19.14 -17.00 -5.33
CA ILE A 110 -20.14 -18.10 -5.32
C ILE A 110 -20.09 -18.93 -6.62
N SER A 111 -19.39 -18.42 -7.65
CA SER A 111 -19.37 -18.95 -9.01
C SER A 111 -18.14 -19.82 -9.37
N VAL A 112 -17.21 -20.08 -8.45
CA VAL A 112 -16.01 -20.89 -8.72
C VAL A 112 -16.13 -22.27 -8.05
N SER A 113 -15.89 -23.35 -8.80
CA SER A 113 -15.96 -24.74 -8.33
C SER A 113 -14.80 -25.17 -7.42
N GLN A 114 -14.19 -24.24 -6.69
CA GLN A 114 -13.07 -24.48 -5.78
C GLN A 114 -13.35 -23.88 -4.42
N SER A 115 -12.79 -24.49 -3.35
CA SER A 115 -12.94 -23.95 -2.00
C SER A 115 -12.19 -22.62 -1.85
N THR A 116 -12.68 -21.72 -0.99
CA THR A 116 -12.00 -20.46 -0.66
C THR A 116 -10.55 -20.72 -0.22
N PHE A 117 -10.31 -21.79 0.54
CA PHE A 117 -8.97 -22.20 0.93
C PHE A 117 -8.07 -22.58 -0.26
N ALA A 118 -8.59 -23.31 -1.25
CA ALA A 118 -7.80 -23.67 -2.43
C ALA A 118 -7.46 -22.43 -3.28
N ILE A 119 -8.40 -21.50 -3.43
CA ILE A 119 -8.18 -20.23 -4.11
C ILE A 119 -7.09 -19.42 -3.40
N ASP A 120 -7.14 -19.36 -2.07
CA ASP A 120 -6.14 -18.65 -1.26
C ASP A 120 -4.74 -19.24 -1.40
N LEU A 121 -4.64 -20.57 -1.37
CA LEU A 121 -3.36 -21.25 -1.59
C LEU A 121 -2.80 -21.01 -3.00
N LEU A 122 -3.66 -21.00 -4.03
CA LEU A 122 -3.23 -20.71 -5.40
C LEU A 122 -2.74 -19.27 -5.55
N GLN A 123 -3.40 -18.31 -4.90
CA GLN A 123 -2.97 -16.92 -4.89
C GLN A 123 -1.64 -16.75 -4.14
N MET A 124 -1.49 -17.38 -2.97
CA MET A 124 -0.23 -17.39 -2.22
C MET A 124 0.91 -18.02 -3.01
N LYS A 125 0.66 -19.15 -3.69
CA LYS A 125 1.62 -19.78 -4.59
C LYS A 125 2.07 -18.82 -5.68
N ALA A 126 1.14 -18.16 -6.37
CA ALA A 126 1.47 -17.19 -7.41
C ALA A 126 2.29 -16.02 -6.85
N MET A 127 1.99 -15.54 -5.64
CA MET A 127 2.79 -14.51 -4.98
C MET A 127 4.23 -14.95 -4.76
N VAL A 128 4.46 -16.18 -4.30
CA VAL A 128 5.81 -16.72 -4.09
C VAL A 128 6.54 -16.94 -5.41
N ASP A 129 5.86 -17.53 -6.41
CA ASP A 129 6.47 -17.89 -7.70
C ASP A 129 6.94 -16.64 -8.50
N PHE A 130 6.25 -15.50 -8.34
CA PHE A 130 6.58 -14.25 -9.06
C PHE A 130 7.26 -13.17 -8.21
N ALA A 131 7.41 -13.38 -6.90
CA ALA A 131 8.08 -12.42 -6.04
C ALA A 131 9.57 -12.29 -6.41
N SER A 132 10.06 -11.05 -6.41
CA SER A 132 11.48 -10.75 -6.47
C SER A 132 11.94 -10.09 -5.17
N SER A 133 13.25 -9.86 -5.02
CA SER A 133 13.80 -9.10 -3.90
C SER A 133 13.35 -7.62 -3.86
N ARG A 134 12.62 -7.16 -4.88
CA ARG A 134 12.07 -5.80 -4.99
C ARG A 134 10.55 -5.77 -5.01
N SER A 135 9.88 -6.90 -4.73
CA SER A 135 8.42 -6.96 -4.70
C SER A 135 7.88 -6.58 -3.33
N LEU A 136 6.81 -5.79 -3.31
CA LEU A 136 6.04 -5.49 -2.10
C LEU A 136 4.86 -6.45 -2.01
N LEU A 137 4.88 -7.33 -1.01
CA LEU A 137 3.82 -8.29 -0.76
C LEU A 137 2.98 -7.81 0.44
N LEU A 138 1.67 -7.62 0.24
CA LEU A 138 0.73 -7.22 1.29
C LEU A 138 -0.28 -8.36 1.51
N ILE A 139 -0.21 -8.98 2.69
CA ILE A 139 -0.99 -10.17 3.02
C ILE A 139 -1.84 -9.87 4.26
N GLY A 140 -3.15 -10.12 4.17
CA GLY A 140 -4.10 -9.90 5.27
C GLY A 140 -5.41 -10.64 5.13
#